data_AF-A0A9D0ZRU0-F1
#
_entry.id   AF-A0A9D0ZRU0-F1
#
_cell.length_a   1.000
_cell.length_b   1.000
_cell.length_c   1.000
_cell.angle_alpha   90.00
_cell.angle_beta   90.00
_cell.angle_gamma   90.00
#
_symmetry.space_group_name_H-M   'P 1'
#
loop_
_entity.id
_entity.type
_entity.pdbx_description
1 polymer ?
#
loop_
_entity_poly.entity_id
_entity_poly.type
_entity_poly.pdbx_seq_one_letter_code
_entity_poly.pdbx_strand_id
1 'polypeptide(L)'
;MNPEQEYQEGLKNPLEKYGRDIVAAVKDGKVDPVIGRDDEIRSITRILSRKTKNNPVLIGEPGVGKTAIVEGLAQRIVKGDVPNSLKNKKIWELDMGALVAGAKYRGEFEERLKAVLKEVKDSDGEIIMFIDEIHMIVGAGAVEGAMDAGNMLKPMLARGEIHCIGATTLNEYRKYIEKDGALERRFQKVLVSEPTVLDTITILRGLKSRFEVYHGVTIKDKALVAAATLSDRYITDRYLPDKAIDLVDEACATIKVQLESVPTSLDTLTRQIMRLEVEREALKKEKDEFSKNRIKEIDNKLKDMKEKESKLRADWEAEKEVNNQINKKKEEIEKANRDLEYAEAKYDLETAARLRHGVIPALEKELENLKTNNKNSILSDVVDDESIAKIISKWTNIPISKLVGTEREKLLHLEENLKKRVKGQDKALHLVSEAIIRARAGIKDPNRPIGSFIFLGPTGVGKTEVAKSLAYELFDDERH
;
A
#
# COMPACT_ATOMS: atom_id res chain seq x y z
N MET A 1 -17.68 -10.38 29.46
CA MET A 1 -16.73 -11.30 30.11
C MET A 1 -16.04 -10.55 31.24
N ASN A 2 -15.75 -11.20 32.37
CA ASN A 2 -15.03 -10.57 33.48
C ASN A 2 -13.56 -10.34 33.06
N PRO A 3 -12.93 -9.16 33.27
CA PRO A 3 -11.55 -8.91 32.84
C PRO A 3 -10.53 -9.92 33.36
N GLU A 4 -10.78 -10.49 34.54
CA GLU A 4 -9.95 -11.57 35.12
C GLU A 4 -10.09 -12.89 34.36
N GLN A 5 -11.27 -13.20 33.81
CA GLN A 5 -11.46 -14.40 32.98
C GLN A 5 -10.76 -14.25 31.63
N GLU A 6 -10.83 -13.06 31.03
CA GLU A 6 -10.16 -12.76 29.76
C GLU A 6 -8.62 -12.74 29.91
N TYR A 7 -8.10 -12.34 31.08
CA TYR A 7 -6.69 -12.47 31.44
C TYR A 7 -6.25 -13.95 31.52
N GLN A 8 -7.02 -14.77 32.24
CA GLN A 8 -6.72 -16.19 32.44
C GLN A 8 -6.85 -17.02 31.14
N GLU A 9 -7.80 -16.68 30.27
CA GLU A 9 -7.91 -17.31 28.93
C GLU A 9 -6.76 -16.90 28.01
N GLY A 10 -6.29 -15.65 28.09
CA GLY A 10 -5.14 -15.19 27.32
C GLY A 10 -3.83 -15.90 27.65
N LEU A 11 -3.72 -16.49 28.83
CA LEU A 11 -2.58 -17.30 29.23
C LEU A 11 -2.69 -18.77 28.78
N LYS A 12 -3.87 -19.22 28.34
CA LYS A 12 -4.08 -20.60 27.85
C LYS A 12 -3.67 -20.77 26.39
N ASN A 13 -3.99 -19.79 25.52
CA ASN A 13 -3.58 -19.74 24.12
C ASN A 13 -2.88 -18.39 23.82
N PRO A 14 -1.69 -18.15 24.37
CA PRO A 14 -1.04 -16.84 24.25
C PRO A 14 -0.63 -16.51 22.81
N LEU A 15 -0.25 -17.49 21.98
CA LEU A 15 0.07 -17.23 20.57
C LEU A 15 -1.13 -16.69 19.78
N GLU A 16 -2.31 -17.29 19.91
CA GLU A 16 -3.52 -16.84 19.19
C GLU A 16 -3.99 -15.45 19.62
N LYS A 17 -3.77 -15.09 20.90
CA LYS A 17 -4.21 -13.80 21.45
C LYS A 17 -3.23 -12.67 21.18
N TYR A 18 -1.93 -12.96 21.19
CA TYR A 18 -0.86 -11.96 21.12
C TYR A 18 -0.01 -12.08 19.86
N GLY A 19 -0.51 -12.82 18.87
CA GLY A 19 0.18 -13.01 17.61
C GLY A 19 -0.70 -13.50 16.49
N ARG A 20 -0.08 -13.69 15.32
CA ARG A 20 -0.75 -14.10 14.09
C ARG A 20 0.05 -15.22 13.42
N ASP A 21 -0.62 -16.33 13.09
CA ASP A 21 -0.03 -17.40 12.28
C ASP A 21 0.00 -16.98 10.79
N ILE A 22 1.18 -16.58 10.31
CA ILE A 22 1.39 -16.15 8.93
C ILE A 22 1.21 -17.34 7.97
N VAL A 23 1.65 -18.54 8.36
CA VAL A 23 1.53 -19.73 7.52
C VAL A 23 0.07 -20.13 7.35
N ALA A 24 -0.74 -20.02 8.40
CA ALA A 24 -2.19 -20.19 8.31
C ALA A 24 -2.84 -19.12 7.42
N ALA A 25 -2.46 -17.84 7.58
CA ALA A 25 -2.98 -16.76 6.75
C ALA A 25 -2.66 -16.95 5.25
N VAL A 26 -1.48 -17.49 4.91
CA VAL A 26 -1.12 -17.87 3.54
C VAL A 26 -2.01 -19.01 3.04
N LYS A 27 -2.25 -20.06 3.84
CA LYS A 27 -3.14 -21.17 3.46
C LYS A 27 -4.57 -20.72 3.20
N ASP A 28 -5.04 -19.75 3.98
CA ASP A 28 -6.35 -19.09 3.78
C ASP A 28 -6.36 -18.13 2.58
N GLY A 29 -5.18 -17.81 2.02
CA GLY A 29 -4.97 -16.86 0.95
C GLY A 29 -5.32 -15.41 1.31
N LYS A 30 -5.19 -15.06 2.59
CA LYS A 30 -5.32 -13.69 3.12
C LYS A 30 -4.04 -12.86 2.99
N VAL A 31 -2.96 -13.48 2.51
CA VAL A 31 -1.65 -12.85 2.32
C VAL A 31 -1.46 -12.55 0.84
N ASP A 32 -0.94 -11.36 0.55
CA ASP A 32 -0.68 -10.92 -0.80
C ASP A 32 0.51 -11.65 -1.42
N PRO A 33 0.55 -11.82 -2.76
CA PRO A 33 1.70 -12.40 -3.42
C PRO A 33 2.94 -11.54 -3.19
N VAL A 34 4.08 -12.17 -2.97
CA VAL A 34 5.36 -11.48 -2.75
C VAL A 34 6.16 -11.49 -4.05
N ILE A 35 6.47 -10.30 -4.56
CA ILE A 35 7.14 -10.10 -5.85
C ILE A 35 8.52 -9.48 -5.63
N GLY A 36 9.55 -10.01 -6.32
CA GLY A 36 10.87 -9.38 -6.40
C GLY A 36 11.73 -9.45 -5.13
N ARG A 37 11.42 -10.37 -4.20
CA ARG A 37 12.16 -10.55 -2.92
C ARG A 37 12.83 -11.92 -2.78
N ASP A 38 13.14 -12.58 -3.89
CA ASP A 38 13.63 -13.96 -3.90
C ASP A 38 14.98 -14.13 -3.19
N ASP A 39 15.87 -13.15 -3.28
CA ASP A 39 17.22 -13.23 -2.71
C ASP A 39 17.22 -13.01 -1.20
N GLU A 40 16.37 -12.11 -0.70
CA GLU A 40 16.14 -11.94 0.74
C GLU A 40 15.48 -13.18 1.33
N ILE A 41 14.45 -13.74 0.66
CA ILE A 41 13.79 -14.98 1.09
C ILE A 41 14.78 -16.16 1.12
N ARG A 42 15.61 -16.33 0.08
CA ARG A 42 16.69 -17.34 0.07
C ARG A 42 17.69 -17.09 1.20
N SER A 43 18.03 -15.83 1.48
CA SER A 43 18.96 -15.46 2.53
C SER A 43 18.44 -15.83 3.91
N ILE A 44 17.19 -15.50 4.25
CA ILE A 44 16.60 -15.89 5.54
C ILE A 44 16.43 -17.40 5.65
N THR A 45 16.05 -18.09 4.56
CA THR A 45 15.95 -19.56 4.50
C THR A 45 17.29 -20.22 4.85
N ARG A 46 18.37 -19.73 4.23
CA ARG A 46 19.73 -20.20 4.50
C ARG A 46 20.15 -19.91 5.93
N ILE A 47 19.87 -18.72 6.45
CA ILE A 47 20.24 -18.31 7.81
C ILE A 47 19.54 -19.18 8.85
N LEU A 48 18.23 -19.39 8.74
CA LEU A 48 17.44 -20.22 9.65
C LEU A 48 17.92 -21.68 9.69
N SER A 49 18.57 -22.14 8.63
CA SER A 49 19.14 -23.50 8.54
C SER A 49 20.57 -23.62 9.08
N ARG A 50 21.18 -22.53 9.58
CA ARG A 50 22.53 -22.55 10.15
C ARG A 50 22.54 -23.14 11.56
N LYS A 51 23.70 -23.66 11.97
CA LYS A 51 23.96 -24.09 13.36
C LYS A 51 24.20 -22.91 14.32
N THR A 52 24.77 -21.82 13.84
CA THR A 52 25.08 -20.60 14.63
C THR A 52 24.73 -19.36 13.83
N LYS A 53 24.42 -18.26 14.52
CA LYS A 53 23.86 -17.03 13.91
C LYS A 53 22.68 -17.36 12.99
N ASN A 54 21.75 -18.13 13.54
CA ASN A 54 20.62 -18.73 12.83
C ASN A 54 19.33 -17.91 12.93
N ASN A 55 19.37 -16.75 13.59
CA ASN A 55 18.25 -15.81 13.63
C ASN A 55 18.52 -14.67 12.64
N PRO A 56 17.78 -14.56 11.52
CA PRO A 56 17.93 -13.42 10.62
C PRO A 56 17.33 -12.15 11.24
N VAL A 57 17.94 -11.00 10.93
CA VAL A 57 17.37 -9.68 11.18
C VAL A 57 17.29 -8.93 9.87
N LEU A 58 16.06 -8.65 9.43
CA LEU A 58 15.75 -7.82 8.28
C LEU A 58 15.99 -6.36 8.67
N ILE A 59 16.93 -5.71 8.00
CA ILE A 59 17.35 -4.34 8.28
C ILE A 59 17.02 -3.48 7.07
N GLY A 60 16.08 -2.57 7.23
CA GLY A 60 15.62 -1.67 6.18
C GLY A 60 14.69 -0.61 6.74
N GLU A 61 14.48 0.44 5.96
CA GLU A 61 13.58 1.54 6.31
C GLU A 61 12.11 1.06 6.41
N PRO A 62 11.23 1.80 7.09
CA PRO A 62 9.79 1.48 7.11
C PRO A 62 9.21 1.48 5.69
N GLY A 63 8.30 0.55 5.42
CA GLY A 63 7.61 0.47 4.13
C GLY A 63 8.34 -0.27 3.00
N VAL A 64 9.62 -0.66 3.16
CA VAL A 64 10.34 -1.38 2.08
C VAL A 64 9.88 -2.84 1.86
N GLY A 65 8.98 -3.37 2.70
CA GLY A 65 8.46 -4.73 2.59
C GLY A 65 9.21 -5.79 3.42
N LYS A 66 9.67 -5.44 4.63
CA LYS A 66 10.29 -6.40 5.57
C LYS A 66 9.32 -7.54 5.94
N THR A 67 8.08 -7.21 6.29
CA THR A 67 7.02 -8.18 6.59
C THR A 67 6.68 -9.04 5.37
N ALA A 68 6.62 -8.45 4.18
CA ALA A 68 6.40 -9.18 2.92
C ALA A 68 7.47 -10.26 2.66
N ILE A 69 8.73 -10.05 3.06
CA ILE A 69 9.78 -11.09 2.94
C ILE A 69 9.45 -12.30 3.84
N VAL A 70 8.91 -12.07 5.04
CA VAL A 70 8.53 -13.13 5.97
C VAL A 70 7.29 -13.87 5.47
N GLU A 71 6.31 -13.15 4.94
CA GLU A 71 5.16 -13.71 4.25
C GLU A 71 5.57 -14.55 3.04
N GLY A 72 6.60 -14.12 2.29
CA GLY A 72 7.16 -14.87 1.17
C GLY A 72 7.85 -16.17 1.61
N LEU A 73 8.52 -16.18 2.77
CA LEU A 73 9.00 -17.42 3.37
C LEU A 73 7.83 -18.33 3.76
N ALA A 74 6.77 -17.80 4.36
CA ALA A 74 5.57 -18.58 4.69
C ALA A 74 4.94 -19.21 3.43
N GLN A 75 4.87 -18.46 2.32
CA GLN A 75 4.44 -18.97 1.02
C GLN A 75 5.28 -20.16 0.55
N ARG A 76 6.61 -20.07 0.65
CA ARG A 76 7.50 -21.18 0.29
C ARG A 76 7.34 -22.39 1.21
N ILE A 77 7.11 -22.18 2.51
CA ILE A 77 6.82 -23.28 3.45
C ILE A 77 5.53 -24.00 3.04
N VAL A 78 4.46 -23.27 2.71
CA VAL A 78 3.18 -23.85 2.27
C VAL A 78 3.32 -24.61 0.96
N LYS A 79 4.09 -24.07 -0.01
CA LYS A 79 4.38 -24.73 -1.29
C LYS A 79 5.36 -25.91 -1.15
N GLY A 80 6.01 -26.06 0.01
CA GLY A 80 7.04 -27.09 0.23
C GLY A 80 8.39 -26.78 -0.44
N ASP A 81 8.57 -25.57 -0.96
CA ASP A 81 9.80 -25.06 -1.59
C ASP A 81 10.79 -24.52 -0.54
N VAL A 82 11.10 -25.37 0.44
CA VAL A 82 12.05 -25.07 1.52
C VAL A 82 12.85 -26.34 1.88
N PRO A 83 14.05 -26.18 2.46
CA PRO A 83 14.79 -27.31 3.01
C PRO A 83 13.97 -28.11 4.02
N ASN A 84 14.28 -29.42 4.18
CA ASN A 84 13.56 -30.29 5.12
C ASN A 84 13.55 -29.75 6.55
N SER A 85 14.59 -29.02 6.95
CA SER A 85 14.67 -28.36 8.26
C SER A 85 13.58 -27.32 8.49
N LEU A 86 12.96 -26.76 7.45
CA LEU A 86 11.91 -25.73 7.53
C LEU A 86 10.54 -26.21 7.07
N LYS A 87 10.43 -27.45 6.56
CA LYS A 87 9.14 -28.02 6.16
C LYS A 87 8.21 -28.10 7.37
N ASN A 88 6.95 -27.77 7.15
CA ASN A 88 5.87 -27.81 8.14
C ASN A 88 6.04 -26.90 9.37
N LYS A 89 7.08 -26.05 9.42
CA LYS A 89 7.21 -25.06 10.49
C LYS A 89 6.10 -24.02 10.40
N LYS A 90 5.72 -23.47 11.54
CA LYS A 90 4.81 -22.32 11.63
C LYS A 90 5.62 -21.04 11.78
N ILE A 91 5.09 -19.94 11.25
CA ILE A 91 5.65 -18.60 11.47
C ILE A 91 4.60 -17.79 12.21
N TRP A 92 4.93 -17.35 13.42
CA TRP A 92 4.06 -16.54 14.26
C TRP A 92 4.60 -15.12 14.37
N GLU A 93 3.84 -14.16 13.89
CA GLU A 93 4.09 -12.72 14.10
C GLU A 93 3.66 -12.32 15.50
N LEU A 94 4.53 -11.62 16.23
CA LEU A 94 4.23 -11.09 17.56
C LEU A 94 3.56 -9.72 17.45
N ASP A 95 2.37 -9.58 18.04
CA ASP A 95 1.66 -8.29 18.10
C ASP A 95 2.03 -7.54 19.39
N MET A 96 2.92 -6.56 19.23
CA MET A 96 3.35 -5.68 20.32
C MET A 96 2.20 -4.82 20.88
N GLY A 97 1.25 -4.42 20.02
CA GLY A 97 0.08 -3.66 20.43
C GLY A 97 -0.84 -4.47 21.34
N ALA A 98 -1.13 -5.72 20.97
CA ALA A 98 -1.95 -6.63 21.77
C ALA A 98 -1.33 -6.95 23.14
N LEU A 99 0.01 -7.07 23.20
CA LEU A 99 0.72 -7.29 24.46
C LEU A 99 0.59 -6.10 25.42
N VAL A 100 0.66 -4.88 24.90
CA VAL A 100 0.56 -3.63 25.69
C VAL A 100 -0.89 -3.26 26.01
N ALA A 101 -1.82 -3.58 25.11
CA ALA A 101 -3.24 -3.24 25.25
C ALA A 101 -3.84 -3.82 26.54
N GLY A 102 -4.44 -2.95 27.35
CA GLY A 102 -5.05 -3.35 28.62
C GLY A 102 -4.07 -3.81 29.70
N ALA A 103 -2.75 -3.62 29.53
CA ALA A 103 -1.80 -3.81 30.61
C ALA A 103 -1.85 -2.59 31.56
N LYS A 104 -2.29 -2.78 32.81
CA LYS A 104 -2.33 -1.70 33.82
C LYS A 104 -0.96 -1.46 34.44
N TYR A 105 -0.11 -2.48 34.44
CA TYR A 105 1.22 -2.48 35.05
C TYR A 105 2.25 -3.15 34.13
N ARG A 106 3.52 -2.74 34.24
CA ARG A 106 4.63 -3.32 33.45
C ARG A 106 4.76 -4.85 33.59
N GLY A 107 4.48 -5.39 34.78
CA GLY A 107 4.55 -6.83 35.04
C GLY A 107 3.57 -7.66 34.20
N GLU A 108 2.39 -7.12 33.87
CA GLU A 108 1.40 -7.84 33.05
C GLU A 108 1.90 -8.03 31.61
N PHE A 109 2.59 -7.04 31.05
CA PHE A 109 3.23 -7.18 29.74
C PHE A 109 4.30 -8.27 29.76
N GLU A 110 5.17 -8.25 30.77
CA GLU A 110 6.23 -9.25 30.94
C GLU A 110 5.66 -10.67 31.12
N GLU A 111 4.58 -10.82 31.89
CA GLU A 111 3.89 -12.12 32.06
C GLU A 111 3.29 -12.63 30.75
N ARG A 112 2.65 -11.76 29.95
CA ARG A 112 2.09 -12.13 28.63
C ARG A 112 3.19 -12.52 27.66
N LEU A 113 4.25 -11.73 27.56
CA LEU A 113 5.40 -12.05 26.70
C LEU A 113 6.06 -13.36 27.14
N LYS A 114 6.23 -13.56 28.45
CA LYS A 114 6.78 -14.81 28.98
C LYS A 114 5.90 -16.02 28.64
N ALA A 115 4.57 -15.88 28.63
CA ALA A 115 3.66 -16.93 28.20
C ALA A 115 3.86 -17.27 26.71
N VAL A 116 3.96 -16.26 25.84
CA VAL A 116 4.24 -16.46 24.41
C VAL A 116 5.60 -17.15 24.20
N LEU A 117 6.67 -16.65 24.84
CA LEU A 117 8.01 -17.23 24.71
C LEU A 117 8.07 -18.66 25.24
N LYS A 118 7.29 -18.98 26.27
CA LYS A 118 7.17 -20.35 26.79
C LYS A 118 6.52 -21.28 25.76
N GLU A 119 5.43 -20.86 25.12
CA GLU A 119 4.78 -21.66 24.07
C GLU A 119 5.71 -21.90 22.87
N VAL A 120 6.45 -20.86 22.43
CA VAL A 120 7.45 -21.00 21.37
C VAL A 120 8.56 -21.97 21.77
N LYS A 121 9.05 -21.91 23.01
CA LYS A 121 10.06 -22.84 23.53
C LYS A 121 9.54 -24.28 23.60
N ASP A 122 8.32 -24.46 24.12
CA ASP A 122 7.71 -25.78 24.30
C ASP A 122 7.36 -26.44 22.94
N SER A 123 7.34 -25.67 21.85
CA SER A 123 7.20 -26.18 20.47
C SER A 123 8.42 -26.93 19.91
N ASP A 124 9.53 -27.00 20.66
CA ASP A 124 10.79 -27.66 20.27
C ASP A 124 11.27 -27.28 18.85
N GLY A 125 11.12 -26.00 18.53
CA GLY A 125 11.56 -25.43 17.26
C GLY A 125 10.58 -25.58 16.10
N GLU A 126 9.37 -26.14 16.29
CA GLU A 126 8.33 -26.12 15.24
C GLU A 126 7.88 -24.70 14.89
N ILE A 127 7.98 -23.77 15.84
CA ILE A 127 7.57 -22.37 15.68
C ILE A 127 8.78 -21.47 15.42
N ILE A 128 8.69 -20.64 14.39
CA ILE A 128 9.55 -19.49 14.14
C ILE A 128 8.78 -18.24 14.53
N MET A 129 9.34 -17.44 15.43
CA MET A 129 8.73 -16.19 15.86
C MET A 129 9.21 -15.02 14.99
N PHE A 130 8.31 -14.28 14.37
CA PHE A 130 8.61 -13.01 13.71
C PHE A 130 8.34 -11.86 14.68
N ILE A 131 9.34 -11.00 14.88
CA ILE A 131 9.24 -9.80 15.72
C ILE A 131 9.54 -8.60 14.82
N ASP A 132 8.49 -7.89 14.44
CA ASP A 132 8.68 -6.55 13.86
C ASP A 132 9.10 -5.57 14.97
N GLU A 133 9.88 -4.57 14.58
CA GLU A 133 10.47 -3.59 15.50
C GLU A 133 11.20 -4.25 16.69
N ILE A 134 11.98 -5.31 16.43
CA ILE A 134 12.65 -6.12 17.48
C ILE A 134 13.49 -5.29 18.46
N HIS A 135 13.94 -4.10 18.05
CA HIS A 135 14.66 -3.17 18.90
C HIS A 135 13.82 -2.68 20.09
N MET A 136 12.48 -2.65 20.00
CA MET A 136 11.60 -2.27 21.11
C MET A 136 11.69 -3.22 22.29
N ILE A 137 11.83 -4.53 22.03
CA ILE A 137 11.91 -5.56 23.08
C ILE A 137 13.32 -5.61 23.69
N VAL A 138 14.34 -5.25 22.90
CA VAL A 138 15.75 -5.48 23.20
C VAL A 138 16.48 -4.22 23.71
N GLY A 139 16.04 -3.04 23.27
CA GLY A 139 16.74 -1.76 23.45
C GLY A 139 16.13 -0.80 24.47
N ALA A 140 15.03 -1.21 25.11
CA ALA A 140 14.22 -0.36 25.98
C ALA A 140 14.92 0.12 27.27
N GLY A 141 15.98 -0.54 27.74
CA GLY A 141 16.65 -0.17 29.00
C GLY A 141 17.29 1.23 29.02
N ALA A 142 17.44 1.91 27.88
CA ALA A 142 18.08 3.23 27.77
C ALA A 142 17.10 4.41 27.69
N VAL A 143 15.78 4.17 27.59
CA VAL A 143 14.75 5.22 27.54
C VAL A 143 13.92 5.11 28.80
N GLU A 144 13.92 6.16 29.64
CA GLU A 144 13.06 6.24 30.83
C GLU A 144 11.60 5.98 30.43
N GLY A 145 11.09 4.77 30.72
CA GLY A 145 9.72 4.41 30.36
C GLY A 145 9.56 3.07 29.64
N ALA A 146 10.56 2.64 28.87
CA ALA A 146 10.42 1.51 27.96
C ALA A 146 10.62 0.14 28.65
N MET A 147 9.92 -0.88 28.14
CA MET A 147 9.81 -2.23 28.68
C MET A 147 11.04 -3.09 28.34
N ASP A 148 11.94 -3.37 29.29
CA ASP A 148 13.16 -4.17 29.03
C ASP A 148 12.92 -5.69 29.15
N ALA A 149 12.31 -6.25 28.11
CA ALA A 149 12.16 -7.69 27.96
C ALA A 149 13.42 -8.39 27.40
N GLY A 150 14.50 -7.64 27.15
CA GLY A 150 15.77 -8.17 26.63
C GLY A 150 16.37 -9.24 27.56
N ASN A 151 16.16 -9.13 28.86
CA ASN A 151 16.62 -10.11 29.86
C ASN A 151 15.90 -11.46 29.76
N MET A 152 14.69 -11.51 29.21
CA MET A 152 13.95 -12.76 28.97
C MET A 152 14.40 -13.44 27.67
N LEU A 153 14.59 -12.66 26.60
CA LEU A 153 14.96 -13.18 25.27
C LEU A 153 16.42 -13.66 25.21
N LYS A 154 17.37 -12.89 25.77
CA LYS A 154 18.81 -13.18 25.65
C LYS A 154 19.18 -14.60 26.08
N PRO A 155 18.74 -15.12 27.25
CA PRO A 155 19.09 -16.48 27.66
C PRO A 155 18.51 -17.56 26.73
N MET A 156 17.29 -17.38 26.24
CA MET A 156 16.61 -18.35 25.37
C MET A 156 17.26 -18.40 23.98
N LEU A 157 17.59 -17.24 23.41
CA LEU A 157 18.38 -17.12 22.18
C LEU A 157 19.80 -17.65 22.36
N ALA A 158 20.40 -17.44 23.54
CA ALA A 158 21.74 -17.93 23.85
C ALA A 158 21.81 -19.46 23.82
N ARG A 159 20.78 -20.12 24.37
CA ARG A 159 20.62 -21.58 24.43
C ARG A 159 20.07 -22.20 23.15
N GLY A 160 19.57 -21.39 22.20
CA GLY A 160 18.95 -21.88 20.96
C GLY A 160 17.55 -22.47 21.15
N GLU A 161 16.88 -22.12 22.26
CA GLU A 161 15.52 -22.58 22.58
C GLU A 161 14.45 -21.90 21.70
N ILE A 162 14.80 -20.79 21.06
CA ILE A 162 13.90 -19.98 20.22
C ILE A 162 14.57 -19.70 18.90
N HIS A 163 13.81 -19.87 17.82
CA HIS A 163 14.15 -19.38 16.48
C HIS A 163 13.30 -18.16 16.18
N CYS A 164 13.93 -17.06 15.78
CA CYS A 164 13.19 -15.86 15.42
C CYS A 164 13.75 -15.15 14.19
N ILE A 165 12.86 -14.40 13.54
CA ILE A 165 13.17 -13.44 12.49
C ILE A 165 12.88 -12.06 13.11
N GLY A 166 13.87 -11.19 13.18
CA GLY A 166 13.68 -9.80 13.60
C GLY A 166 13.51 -8.87 12.40
N ALA A 167 12.79 -7.77 12.54
CA ALA A 167 12.83 -6.65 11.62
C ALA A 167 13.10 -5.33 12.38
N THR A 168 13.94 -4.46 11.81
CA THR A 168 14.30 -3.17 12.43
C THR A 168 14.92 -2.22 11.39
N THR A 169 15.17 -0.96 11.75
CA THR A 169 15.95 -0.03 10.92
C THR A 169 17.45 -0.19 11.16
N LEU A 170 18.28 0.33 10.25
CA LEU A 170 19.73 0.28 10.40
C LEU A 170 20.23 1.03 11.64
N ASN A 171 19.61 2.17 11.94
CA ASN A 171 19.98 3.02 13.06
C ASN A 171 19.70 2.33 14.40
N GLU A 172 18.53 1.72 14.54
CA GLU A 172 18.15 0.96 15.73
C GLU A 172 19.00 -0.31 15.88
N TYR A 173 19.25 -1.04 14.79
CA TYR A 173 20.13 -2.20 14.81
C TYR A 173 21.51 -1.84 15.38
N ARG A 174 22.13 -0.76 14.87
CA ARG A 174 23.44 -0.27 15.34
C ARG A 174 23.40 0.16 16.81
N LYS A 175 22.30 0.77 17.25
CA LYS A 175 22.17 1.29 18.61
C LYS A 175 21.94 0.19 19.65
N TYR A 176 21.12 -0.81 19.34
CA TYR A 176 20.58 -1.73 20.34
C TYR A 176 21.01 -3.20 20.17
N ILE A 177 21.34 -3.65 18.95
CA ILE A 177 21.68 -5.06 18.68
C ILE A 177 23.18 -5.23 18.46
N GLU A 178 23.78 -4.37 17.62
CA GLU A 178 25.20 -4.46 17.25
C GLU A 178 26.14 -4.19 18.43
N LYS A 179 25.74 -3.32 19.36
CA LYS A 179 26.52 -3.03 20.57
C LYS A 179 26.44 -4.13 21.63
N ASP A 180 25.46 -5.02 21.54
CA ASP A 180 25.29 -6.12 22.49
C ASP A 180 25.94 -7.41 21.95
N GLY A 181 27.10 -7.76 22.49
CA GLY A 181 27.86 -8.94 22.05
C GLY A 181 27.17 -10.28 22.29
N ALA A 182 26.12 -10.38 23.12
CA ALA A 182 25.34 -11.61 23.26
C ALA A 182 24.39 -11.78 22.07
N LEU A 183 23.73 -10.70 21.66
CA LEU A 183 22.75 -10.68 20.57
C LEU A 183 23.42 -10.71 19.20
N GLU A 184 24.50 -9.96 19.01
CA GLU A 184 25.27 -9.93 17.76
C GLU A 184 25.80 -11.33 17.36
N ARG A 185 26.02 -12.20 18.34
CA ARG A 185 26.44 -13.60 18.13
C ARG A 185 25.29 -14.55 17.78
N ARG A 186 24.03 -14.13 17.91
CA ARG A 186 22.83 -14.92 17.61
C ARG A 186 22.10 -14.46 16.37
N PHE A 187 22.24 -13.18 16.03
CA PHE A 187 21.62 -12.59 14.86
C PHE A 187 22.55 -12.49 13.65
N GLN A 188 21.97 -12.62 12.46
CA GLN A 188 22.62 -12.38 11.18
C GLN A 188 21.87 -11.27 10.43
N LYS A 189 22.61 -10.23 10.04
CA LYS A 189 22.07 -9.10 9.27
C LYS A 189 21.63 -9.55 7.87
N VAL A 190 20.45 -9.11 7.45
CA VAL A 190 19.93 -9.18 6.07
C VAL A 190 19.48 -7.78 5.70
N LEU A 191 20.21 -7.14 4.79
CA LEU A 191 19.87 -5.78 4.33
C LEU A 191 18.70 -5.88 3.36
N VAL A 192 17.68 -5.05 3.58
CA VAL A 192 16.51 -4.93 2.71
C VAL A 192 16.49 -3.51 2.18
N SER A 193 16.80 -3.38 0.89
CA SER A 193 16.80 -2.09 0.20
C SER A 193 15.42 -1.74 -0.34
N GLU A 194 15.16 -0.45 -0.45
CA GLU A 194 14.04 0.09 -1.22
C GLU A 194 14.13 -0.43 -2.68
N PRO A 195 13.02 -0.95 -3.25
CA PRO A 195 12.99 -1.39 -4.63
C PRO A 195 13.11 -0.22 -5.60
N THR A 196 13.60 -0.48 -6.81
CA THR A 196 13.61 0.56 -7.84
C THR A 196 12.18 0.88 -8.32
N VAL A 197 12.02 1.97 -9.06
CA VAL A 197 10.73 2.30 -9.72
C VAL A 197 10.24 1.15 -10.60
N LEU A 198 11.13 0.50 -11.36
CA LEU A 198 10.79 -0.64 -12.23
C LEU A 198 10.37 -1.87 -11.42
N ASP A 199 11.08 -2.16 -10.34
CA ASP A 199 10.72 -3.26 -9.44
C ASP A 199 9.37 -2.99 -8.77
N THR A 200 9.12 -1.74 -8.37
CA THR A 200 7.84 -1.31 -7.79
C THR A 200 6.69 -1.47 -8.79
N ILE A 201 6.88 -1.09 -10.06
CA ILE A 201 5.86 -1.34 -11.09
C ILE A 201 5.56 -2.84 -11.20
N THR A 202 6.58 -3.68 -11.10
CA THR A 202 6.42 -5.14 -11.15
C THR A 202 5.66 -5.66 -9.92
N ILE A 203 5.96 -5.14 -8.72
CA ILE A 203 5.22 -5.42 -7.49
C ILE A 203 3.75 -5.01 -7.64
N LEU A 204 3.49 -3.78 -8.07
CA LEU A 204 2.14 -3.27 -8.30
C LEU A 204 1.35 -4.08 -9.32
N ARG A 205 2.00 -4.57 -10.39
CA ARG A 205 1.38 -5.47 -11.37
C ARG A 205 0.99 -6.81 -10.75
N GLY A 206 1.82 -7.35 -9.84
CA GLY A 206 1.50 -8.57 -9.10
C GLY A 206 0.36 -8.39 -8.09
N LEU A 207 0.22 -7.20 -7.51
CA LEU A 207 -0.87 -6.84 -6.58
C LEU A 207 -2.15 -6.37 -7.28
N LYS A 208 -2.08 -6.08 -8.59
CA LYS A 208 -3.17 -5.48 -9.36
C LYS A 208 -4.49 -6.24 -9.21
N SER A 209 -4.47 -7.57 -9.38
CA SER A 209 -5.70 -8.37 -9.32
C SER A 209 -6.36 -8.32 -7.94
N ARG A 210 -5.56 -8.31 -6.86
CA ARG A 210 -6.05 -8.21 -5.48
C ARG A 210 -6.78 -6.89 -5.25
N PHE A 211 -6.20 -5.77 -5.68
CA PHE A 211 -6.84 -4.46 -5.58
C PHE A 211 -8.10 -4.35 -6.44
N GLU A 212 -8.06 -4.85 -7.67
CA GLU A 212 -9.23 -4.84 -8.57
C GLU A 212 -10.42 -5.62 -7.98
N VAL A 213 -10.16 -6.77 -7.37
CA VAL A 213 -11.19 -7.61 -6.72
C VAL A 213 -11.71 -6.98 -5.44
N TYR A 214 -10.81 -6.51 -4.57
CA TYR A 214 -11.18 -5.92 -3.28
C TYR A 214 -12.01 -4.64 -3.44
N HIS A 215 -11.64 -3.79 -4.39
CA HIS A 215 -12.33 -2.53 -4.64
C HIS A 215 -13.45 -2.61 -5.67
N GLY A 216 -13.52 -3.68 -6.48
CA GLY A 216 -14.49 -3.78 -7.56
C GLY A 216 -14.21 -2.80 -8.71
N VAL A 217 -12.94 -2.50 -8.97
CA VAL A 217 -12.49 -1.53 -9.98
C VAL A 217 -11.59 -2.20 -11.01
N THR A 218 -11.24 -1.46 -12.06
CA THR A 218 -10.29 -1.90 -13.09
C THR A 218 -9.10 -0.93 -13.13
N ILE A 219 -7.87 -1.43 -13.04
CA ILE A 219 -6.67 -0.59 -12.95
C ILE A 219 -5.92 -0.63 -14.28
N LYS A 220 -5.70 0.54 -14.90
CA LYS A 220 -4.86 0.63 -16.10
C LYS A 220 -3.39 0.47 -15.73
N ASP A 221 -2.60 -0.15 -16.61
CA ASP A 221 -1.15 -0.30 -16.38
C ASP A 221 -0.44 1.07 -16.25
N LYS A 222 -0.91 2.07 -17.00
CA LYS A 222 -0.42 3.45 -16.88
C LYS A 222 -0.60 4.03 -15.48
N ALA A 223 -1.66 3.66 -14.76
CA ALA A 223 -1.87 4.09 -13.39
C ALA A 223 -0.79 3.53 -12.45
N LEU A 224 -0.41 2.27 -12.63
CA LEU A 224 0.66 1.64 -11.84
C LEU A 224 2.02 2.30 -12.09
N VAL A 225 2.31 2.61 -13.36
CA VAL A 225 3.51 3.36 -13.75
C VAL A 225 3.51 4.76 -13.13
N ALA A 226 2.38 5.47 -13.21
CA ALA A 226 2.22 6.79 -12.60
C ALA A 226 2.39 6.73 -11.07
N ALA A 227 1.79 5.74 -10.39
CA ALA A 227 1.90 5.57 -8.95
C ALA A 227 3.36 5.39 -8.51
N ALA A 228 4.11 4.51 -9.17
CA ALA A 228 5.53 4.30 -8.84
C ALA A 228 6.39 5.53 -9.16
N THR A 229 6.24 6.13 -10.35
CA THR A 229 7.10 7.25 -10.80
C THR A 229 6.82 8.57 -10.08
N LEU A 230 5.55 8.90 -9.85
CA LEU A 230 5.17 10.16 -9.20
C LEU A 230 5.36 10.08 -7.69
N SER A 231 5.11 8.93 -7.04
CA SER A 231 5.40 8.78 -5.61
C SER A 231 6.90 8.83 -5.31
N ASP A 232 7.74 8.22 -6.15
CA ASP A 232 9.18 8.31 -6.03
C ASP A 232 9.67 9.77 -6.09
N ARG A 233 9.07 10.55 -6.99
CA ARG A 233 9.44 11.96 -7.23
C ARG A 233 8.94 12.92 -6.15
N TYR A 234 7.68 12.78 -5.75
CA TYR A 234 6.97 13.83 -4.99
C TYR A 234 6.72 13.47 -3.51
N ILE A 235 6.89 12.21 -3.12
CA ILE A 235 6.72 11.75 -1.74
C ILE A 235 8.08 11.24 -1.25
N THR A 236 8.90 12.15 -0.71
CA THR A 236 10.31 11.88 -0.36
C THR A 236 10.52 11.44 1.08
N ASP A 237 9.52 11.60 1.95
CA ASP A 237 9.54 11.22 3.37
C ASP A 237 9.12 9.75 3.61
N ARG A 238 8.66 9.07 2.55
CA ARG A 238 8.27 7.65 2.55
C ARG A 238 9.05 6.89 1.48
N TYR A 239 9.09 5.57 1.65
CA TYR A 239 9.84 4.66 0.79
C TYR A 239 8.93 3.79 -0.09
N LEU A 240 9.42 3.41 -1.25
CA LEU A 240 8.83 2.37 -2.09
C LEU A 240 8.98 0.98 -1.41
N PRO A 241 8.07 0.04 -1.71
CA PRO A 241 6.89 0.17 -2.56
C PRO A 241 5.67 0.76 -1.82
N ASP A 242 5.73 0.93 -0.50
CA ASP A 242 4.59 1.32 0.37
C ASP A 242 3.85 2.57 -0.13
N LYS A 243 4.54 3.68 -0.36
CA LYS A 243 3.91 4.93 -0.84
C LYS A 243 3.19 4.77 -2.19
N ALA A 244 3.66 3.87 -3.06
CA ALA A 244 3.03 3.64 -4.36
C ALA A 244 1.81 2.72 -4.23
N ILE A 245 1.88 1.73 -3.35
CA ILE A 245 0.75 0.84 -3.01
C ILE A 245 -0.38 1.67 -2.42
N ASP A 246 -0.07 2.53 -1.45
CA ASP A 246 -1.04 3.41 -0.79
C ASP A 246 -1.75 4.36 -1.76
N LEU A 247 -1.03 4.92 -2.75
CA LEU A 247 -1.65 5.73 -3.81
C LEU A 247 -2.61 4.93 -4.69
N VAL A 248 -2.25 3.70 -5.06
CA VAL A 248 -3.13 2.83 -5.85
C VAL A 248 -4.37 2.47 -5.03
N ASP A 249 -4.20 2.17 -3.74
CA ASP A 249 -5.29 1.84 -2.83
C ASP A 249 -6.27 3.03 -2.66
N GLU A 250 -5.77 4.24 -2.38
CA GLU A 250 -6.63 5.43 -2.27
C GLU A 250 -7.34 5.74 -3.60
N ALA A 251 -6.70 5.48 -4.75
CA ALA A 251 -7.32 5.65 -6.06
C ALA A 251 -8.46 4.66 -6.28
N CYS A 252 -8.23 3.39 -5.95
CA CYS A 252 -9.25 2.37 -6.04
C CYS A 252 -10.42 2.66 -5.10
N ALA A 253 -10.14 3.04 -3.85
CA ALA A 253 -11.16 3.42 -2.87
C ALA A 253 -11.97 4.64 -3.31
N THR A 254 -11.31 5.65 -3.89
CA THR A 254 -11.98 6.85 -4.41
C THR A 254 -12.96 6.50 -5.53
N ILE A 255 -12.56 5.66 -6.49
CA ILE A 255 -13.44 5.21 -7.57
C ILE A 255 -14.57 4.32 -7.03
N LYS A 256 -14.29 3.41 -6.08
CA LYS A 256 -15.32 2.58 -5.44
C LYS A 256 -16.41 3.41 -4.79
N VAL A 257 -16.03 4.44 -4.03
CA VAL A 257 -16.99 5.36 -3.40
C VAL A 257 -17.82 6.10 -4.47
N GLN A 258 -17.22 6.50 -5.59
CA GLN A 258 -17.95 7.11 -6.70
C GLN A 258 -18.96 6.15 -7.36
N LEU A 259 -18.60 4.86 -7.49
CA LEU A 259 -19.48 3.82 -8.04
C LEU A 259 -20.69 3.53 -7.14
N GLU A 260 -20.48 3.53 -5.82
CA GLU A 260 -21.54 3.27 -4.84
C GLU A 260 -22.46 4.49 -4.60
N SER A 261 -21.95 5.69 -4.89
CA SER A 261 -22.66 6.95 -4.68
C SER A 261 -23.66 7.24 -5.81
N VAL A 262 -24.74 7.95 -5.44
CA VAL A 262 -25.68 8.49 -6.41
C VAL A 262 -24.94 9.50 -7.31
N PRO A 263 -24.99 9.36 -8.65
CA PRO A 263 -24.36 10.30 -9.57
C PRO A 263 -24.83 11.73 -9.30
N THR A 264 -23.93 12.71 -9.42
CA THR A 264 -24.26 14.12 -9.21
C THR A 264 -25.38 14.60 -10.14
N SER A 265 -25.44 14.09 -11.37
CA SER A 265 -26.53 14.36 -12.31
C SER A 265 -27.89 13.87 -11.80
N LEU A 266 -27.94 12.70 -11.14
CA LEU A 266 -29.16 12.14 -10.57
C LEU A 266 -29.55 12.84 -9.26
N ASP A 267 -28.59 13.12 -8.37
CA ASP A 267 -28.85 13.84 -7.11
C ASP A 267 -29.35 15.27 -7.38
N THR A 268 -28.70 16.00 -8.30
CA THR A 268 -29.14 17.35 -8.69
C THR A 268 -30.55 17.35 -9.28
N LEU A 269 -30.87 16.39 -10.16
CA LEU A 269 -32.20 16.24 -10.73
C LEU A 269 -33.25 15.92 -9.65
N THR A 270 -32.94 15.00 -8.74
CA THR A 270 -33.82 14.62 -7.62
C THR A 270 -34.12 15.82 -6.72
N ARG A 271 -33.10 16.62 -6.36
CA ARG A 271 -33.28 17.84 -5.57
C ARG A 271 -34.13 18.89 -6.28
N GLN A 272 -33.98 19.04 -7.60
CA GLN A 272 -34.80 19.97 -8.39
C GLN A 272 -36.27 19.52 -8.44
N ILE A 273 -36.53 18.23 -8.64
CA ILE A 273 -37.88 17.66 -8.59
C ILE A 273 -38.52 17.94 -7.23
N MET A 274 -37.81 17.62 -6.14
CA MET A 274 -38.31 17.85 -4.78
C MET A 274 -38.63 19.34 -4.51
N ARG A 275 -37.80 20.26 -5.00
CA ARG A 275 -38.08 21.71 -4.89
C ARG A 275 -39.36 22.12 -5.61
N LEU A 276 -39.57 21.61 -6.83
CA LEU A 276 -40.78 21.89 -7.61
C LEU A 276 -42.03 21.24 -6.99
N GLU A 277 -41.91 20.07 -6.39
CA GLU A 277 -43.02 19.43 -5.67
C GLU A 277 -43.44 20.23 -4.44
N VAL A 278 -42.47 20.74 -3.67
CA VAL A 278 -42.75 21.62 -2.53
C VAL A 278 -43.40 22.94 -2.99
N GLU A 279 -42.90 23.56 -4.07
CA GLU A 279 -43.51 24.76 -4.66
C GLU A 279 -44.95 24.49 -5.11
N ARG A 280 -45.20 23.36 -5.76
CA ARG A 280 -46.53 22.93 -6.19
C ARG A 280 -47.48 22.73 -5.01
N GLU A 281 -47.05 22.06 -3.95
CA GLU A 281 -47.89 21.85 -2.75
C GLU A 281 -48.20 23.15 -2.01
N ALA A 282 -47.27 24.11 -2.00
CA ALA A 282 -47.53 25.44 -1.45
C ALA A 282 -48.60 26.19 -2.27
N LEU A 283 -48.48 26.18 -3.60
CA LEU A 283 -49.39 26.88 -4.51
C LEU A 283 -50.78 26.27 -4.60
N LYS A 284 -50.96 24.98 -4.27
CA LYS A 284 -52.28 24.32 -4.25
C LYS A 284 -53.29 24.98 -3.30
N LYS A 285 -52.82 25.73 -2.30
CA LYS A 285 -53.66 26.43 -1.33
C LYS A 285 -54.15 27.80 -1.85
N GLU A 286 -53.53 28.31 -2.89
CA GLU A 286 -53.83 29.61 -3.49
C GLU A 286 -54.93 29.49 -4.57
N LYS A 287 -55.77 30.53 -4.70
CA LYS A 287 -56.97 30.50 -5.57
C LYS A 287 -56.88 31.38 -6.81
N ASP A 288 -55.85 32.23 -6.91
CA ASP A 288 -55.66 33.17 -8.00
C ASP A 288 -55.27 32.47 -9.32
N GLU A 289 -55.55 33.12 -10.45
CA GLU A 289 -55.24 32.56 -11.78
C GLU A 289 -53.74 32.38 -12.03
N PHE A 290 -52.89 33.24 -11.43
CA PHE A 290 -51.45 33.16 -11.61
C PHE A 290 -50.89 31.87 -10.99
N SER A 291 -51.31 31.55 -9.76
CA SER A 291 -50.99 30.29 -9.08
C SER A 291 -51.46 29.06 -9.88
N LYS A 292 -52.67 29.09 -10.45
CA LYS A 292 -53.18 27.99 -11.30
C LYS A 292 -52.36 27.79 -12.57
N ASN A 293 -51.94 28.87 -13.24
CA ASN A 293 -51.09 28.78 -14.42
C ASN A 293 -49.68 28.27 -14.05
N ARG A 294 -49.12 28.76 -12.93
CA ARG A 294 -47.83 28.29 -12.42
C ARG A 294 -47.84 26.80 -12.07
N ILE A 295 -48.91 26.29 -11.45
CA ILE A 295 -49.06 24.86 -11.18
C ILE A 295 -49.02 24.04 -12.47
N LYS A 296 -49.69 24.48 -13.55
CA LYS A 296 -49.63 23.78 -14.85
C LYS A 296 -48.22 23.75 -15.43
N GLU A 297 -47.47 24.86 -15.33
CA GLU A 297 -46.07 24.89 -15.76
C GLU A 297 -45.20 23.92 -14.94
N ILE A 298 -45.39 23.89 -13.62
CA ILE A 298 -44.66 23.01 -12.72
C ILE A 298 -45.01 21.55 -13.00
N ASP A 299 -46.28 21.21 -13.22
CA ASP A 299 -46.71 19.85 -13.55
C ASP A 299 -46.07 19.34 -14.84
N ASN A 300 -45.99 20.18 -15.89
CA ASN A 300 -45.29 19.83 -17.13
C ASN A 300 -43.79 19.59 -16.89
N LYS A 301 -43.11 20.49 -16.16
CA LYS A 301 -41.69 20.32 -15.83
C LYS A 301 -41.43 19.08 -14.97
N LEU A 302 -42.27 18.83 -13.97
CA LEU A 302 -42.18 17.66 -13.10
C LEU A 302 -42.34 16.37 -13.91
N LYS A 303 -43.26 16.33 -14.88
CA LYS A 303 -43.43 15.16 -15.75
C LYS A 303 -42.14 14.86 -16.53
N ASP A 304 -41.59 15.87 -17.21
CA ASP A 304 -40.36 15.70 -17.99
C ASP A 304 -39.14 15.34 -17.12
N MET A 305 -39.02 15.96 -15.95
CA MET A 305 -37.89 15.72 -15.04
C MET A 305 -37.98 14.35 -14.36
N LYS A 306 -39.17 13.91 -13.94
CA LYS A 306 -39.38 12.56 -13.37
C LYS A 306 -39.13 11.47 -14.39
N GLU A 307 -39.50 11.67 -15.65
CA GLU A 307 -39.20 10.70 -16.71
C GLU A 307 -37.68 10.56 -16.93
N LYS A 308 -36.96 11.69 -16.96
CA LYS A 308 -35.48 11.69 -17.02
C LYS A 308 -34.84 11.05 -15.78
N GLU A 309 -35.35 11.35 -14.58
CA GLU A 309 -34.86 10.79 -13.31
C GLU A 309 -35.06 9.28 -13.27
N SER A 310 -36.26 8.81 -13.59
CA SER A 310 -36.57 7.38 -13.62
C SER A 310 -35.68 6.63 -14.60
N LYS A 311 -35.44 7.20 -15.79
CA LYS A 311 -34.54 6.60 -16.78
C LYS A 311 -33.10 6.55 -16.27
N LEU A 312 -32.57 7.67 -15.78
CA LEU A 312 -31.20 7.76 -15.28
C LEU A 312 -30.96 6.87 -14.05
N ARG A 313 -31.95 6.78 -13.14
CA ARG A 313 -31.92 5.86 -11.99
C ARG A 313 -31.92 4.40 -12.44
N ALA A 314 -32.79 4.03 -13.36
CA ALA A 314 -32.85 2.66 -13.89
C ALA A 314 -31.54 2.26 -14.59
N ASP A 315 -30.97 3.16 -15.40
CA ASP A 315 -29.69 2.92 -16.06
C ASP A 315 -28.55 2.76 -15.04
N TRP A 316 -28.51 3.61 -13.99
CA TRP A 316 -27.52 3.51 -12.90
C TRP A 316 -27.65 2.22 -12.07
N GLU A 317 -28.87 1.84 -11.70
CA GLU A 317 -29.12 0.58 -10.96
C GLU A 317 -28.73 -0.64 -11.79
N ALA A 318 -28.99 -0.62 -13.10
CA ALA A 318 -28.57 -1.67 -14.02
C ALA A 318 -27.03 -1.75 -14.14
N GLU A 319 -26.34 -0.62 -14.32
CA GLU A 319 -24.87 -0.58 -14.35
C GLU A 319 -24.26 -1.10 -13.04
N LYS A 320 -24.83 -0.74 -11.89
CA LYS A 320 -24.38 -1.20 -10.58
C LYS A 320 -24.50 -2.71 -10.41
N GLU A 321 -25.62 -3.30 -10.84
CA GLU A 321 -25.81 -4.74 -10.76
C GLU A 321 -24.83 -5.50 -11.67
N VAL A 322 -24.58 -5.00 -12.88
CA VAL A 322 -23.58 -5.59 -13.78
C VAL A 322 -22.18 -5.52 -13.17
N ASN A 323 -21.80 -4.40 -12.55
CA ASN A 323 -20.51 -4.27 -11.85
C ASN A 323 -20.37 -5.26 -10.68
N ASN A 324 -21.43 -5.48 -9.90
CA ASN A 324 -21.43 -6.49 -8.84
C ASN A 324 -21.22 -7.91 -9.38
N GLN A 325 -21.82 -8.25 -10.52
CA GLN A 325 -21.64 -9.54 -11.18
C GLN A 325 -20.21 -9.71 -11.72
N ILE A 326 -19.65 -8.65 -12.33
CA ILE A 326 -18.25 -8.60 -12.75
C ILE A 326 -17.33 -8.86 -11.56
N ASN A 327 -17.57 -8.21 -10.41
CA ASN A 327 -16.72 -8.39 -9.24
C ASN A 327 -16.76 -9.82 -8.70
N LYS A 328 -17.97 -10.40 -8.57
CA LYS A 328 -18.13 -11.82 -8.17
C LYS A 328 -17.39 -12.77 -9.11
N LYS A 329 -17.44 -12.52 -10.42
CA LYS A 329 -16.69 -13.33 -11.39
C LYS A 329 -15.17 -13.17 -11.25
N LYS A 330 -14.67 -11.97 -10.97
CA LYS A 330 -13.25 -11.75 -10.67
C LYS A 330 -12.82 -12.52 -9.40
N GLU A 331 -13.63 -12.51 -8.35
CA GLU A 331 -13.38 -13.28 -7.11
C GLU A 331 -13.31 -14.80 -7.38
N GLU A 332 -14.24 -15.33 -8.19
CA GLU A 332 -14.25 -16.74 -8.58
C GLU A 332 -12.98 -17.14 -9.36
N ILE A 333 -12.54 -16.30 -10.31
CA ILE A 333 -11.31 -16.51 -11.09
C ILE A 333 -10.09 -16.48 -10.17
N GLU A 334 -10.01 -15.51 -9.25
CA GLU A 334 -8.89 -15.40 -8.33
C GLU A 334 -8.80 -16.62 -7.41
N LYS A 335 -9.94 -17.11 -6.91
CA LYS A 335 -10.00 -18.35 -6.14
C LYS A 335 -9.54 -19.55 -6.98
N ALA A 336 -10.03 -19.68 -8.22
CA ALA A 336 -9.64 -20.78 -9.10
C ALA A 336 -8.13 -20.77 -9.44
N ASN A 337 -7.54 -19.58 -9.64
CA ASN A 337 -6.09 -19.42 -9.85
C ASN A 337 -5.29 -19.83 -8.61
N ARG A 338 -5.75 -19.48 -7.41
CA ARG A 338 -5.11 -19.94 -6.15
C ARG A 338 -5.19 -21.45 -6.00
N ASP A 339 -6.35 -22.04 -6.25
CA ASP A 339 -6.54 -23.49 -6.19
C ASP A 339 -5.66 -24.21 -7.22
N LEU A 340 -5.46 -23.60 -8.41
CA LEU A 340 -4.56 -24.10 -9.44
C LEU A 340 -3.10 -24.09 -8.97
N GLU A 341 -2.61 -22.98 -8.43
CA GLU A 341 -1.24 -22.90 -7.88
C GLU A 341 -1.01 -23.95 -6.78
N TYR A 342 -2.01 -24.18 -5.93
CA TYR A 342 -1.93 -25.16 -4.86
C TYR A 342 -1.91 -26.60 -5.39
N ALA A 343 -2.74 -26.92 -6.38
CA ALA A 343 -2.76 -28.22 -7.03
C ALA A 343 -1.43 -28.52 -7.74
N GLU A 344 -0.85 -27.53 -8.43
CA GLU A 344 0.46 -27.65 -9.07
C GLU A 344 1.59 -27.91 -8.07
N ALA A 345 1.61 -27.17 -6.95
CA ALA A 345 2.61 -27.38 -5.90
C ALA A 345 2.53 -28.79 -5.27
N LYS A 346 1.34 -29.39 -5.23
CA LYS A 346 1.11 -30.75 -4.73
C LYS A 346 1.26 -31.86 -5.77
N TYR A 347 1.58 -31.51 -7.02
CA TYR A 347 1.58 -32.45 -8.14
C TYR A 347 0.21 -33.14 -8.37
N ASP A 348 -0.90 -32.50 -7.98
CA ASP A 348 -2.26 -32.94 -8.33
C ASP A 348 -2.58 -32.49 -9.77
N LEU A 349 -2.07 -33.27 -10.73
CA LEU A 349 -2.17 -32.96 -12.15
C LEU A 349 -3.61 -32.99 -12.67
N GLU A 350 -4.49 -33.79 -12.08
CA GLU A 350 -5.89 -33.91 -12.49
C GLU A 350 -6.65 -32.62 -12.15
N THR A 351 -6.56 -32.17 -10.89
CA THR A 351 -7.19 -30.92 -10.45
C THR A 351 -6.60 -29.72 -11.19
N ALA A 352 -5.28 -29.68 -11.38
CA ALA A 352 -4.61 -28.61 -12.09
C ALA A 352 -5.07 -28.52 -13.57
N ALA A 353 -5.15 -29.64 -14.28
CA ALA A 353 -5.62 -29.66 -15.67
C ALA A 353 -7.08 -29.21 -15.79
N ARG A 354 -7.96 -29.65 -14.88
CA ARG A 354 -9.38 -29.25 -14.85
C ARG A 354 -9.54 -27.75 -14.62
N LEU A 355 -8.78 -27.17 -13.69
CA LEU A 355 -8.83 -25.74 -13.40
C LEU A 355 -8.27 -24.93 -14.57
N ARG A 356 -7.07 -25.27 -15.06
CA ARG A 356 -6.34 -24.52 -16.09
C ARG A 356 -7.02 -24.54 -17.46
N HIS A 357 -7.58 -25.68 -17.89
CA HIS A 357 -8.14 -25.84 -19.23
C HIS A 357 -9.68 -25.87 -19.27
N GLY A 358 -10.35 -25.94 -18.12
CA GLY A 358 -11.81 -25.99 -18.02
C GLY A 358 -12.38 -24.76 -17.30
N VAL A 359 -12.22 -24.73 -15.98
CA VAL A 359 -12.92 -23.76 -15.12
C VAL A 359 -12.47 -22.32 -15.36
N ILE A 360 -11.15 -22.06 -15.33
CA ILE A 360 -10.62 -20.70 -15.48
C ILE A 360 -10.98 -20.09 -16.84
N PRO A 361 -10.76 -20.76 -18.00
CA PRO A 361 -11.14 -20.21 -19.29
C PRO A 361 -12.64 -19.96 -19.44
N ALA A 362 -13.49 -20.81 -18.82
CA ALA A 362 -14.94 -20.61 -18.83
C ALA A 362 -15.33 -19.34 -18.06
N LEU A 363 -14.77 -19.15 -16.85
CA LEU A 363 -15.01 -17.97 -16.04
C LEU A 363 -14.49 -16.69 -16.71
N GLU A 364 -13.31 -16.74 -17.35
CA GLU A 364 -12.75 -15.61 -18.10
C GLU A 364 -13.65 -15.21 -19.26
N LYS A 365 -14.19 -16.19 -20.00
CA LYS A 365 -15.14 -15.94 -21.10
C LYS A 365 -16.45 -15.32 -20.60
N GLU A 366 -16.97 -15.80 -19.47
CA GLU A 366 -18.15 -15.20 -18.83
C GLU A 366 -17.89 -13.75 -18.41
N LEU A 367 -16.73 -13.48 -17.81
CA LEU A 367 -16.31 -12.13 -17.42
C LEU A 367 -16.19 -11.20 -18.64
N GLU A 368 -15.64 -11.68 -19.76
CA GLU A 368 -15.51 -10.90 -20.99
C GLU A 368 -16.88 -10.55 -21.60
N ASN A 369 -17.83 -11.48 -21.56
CA ASN A 369 -19.21 -11.24 -21.98
C ASN A 369 -19.92 -10.20 -21.09
N LEU A 370 -19.70 -10.23 -19.78
CA LEU A 370 -20.25 -9.23 -18.86
C LEU A 370 -19.64 -7.84 -19.12
N LYS A 371 -18.33 -7.76 -19.34
CA LYS A 371 -17.64 -6.50 -19.64
C LYS A 371 -18.08 -5.89 -20.97
N THR A 372 -18.29 -6.69 -22.02
CA THR A 372 -18.74 -6.19 -23.32
C THR A 372 -20.18 -5.69 -23.32
N ASN A 373 -21.04 -6.28 -22.47
CA ASN A 373 -22.40 -5.80 -22.26
C ASN A 373 -22.47 -4.53 -21.40
N ASN A 374 -21.44 -4.26 -20.59
CA ASN A 374 -21.37 -3.08 -19.75
C ASN A 374 -20.87 -1.86 -20.56
N LYS A 375 -21.75 -0.90 -20.83
CA LYS A 375 -21.41 0.29 -21.63
C LYS A 375 -20.77 1.42 -20.83
N ASN A 376 -20.55 1.27 -19.51
CA ASN A 376 -19.90 2.25 -18.62
C ASN A 376 -20.23 3.71 -18.98
N SER A 377 -21.52 4.02 -19.14
CA SER A 377 -21.95 5.31 -19.67
C SER A 377 -22.09 6.36 -18.57
N ILE A 378 -22.39 5.94 -17.33
CA ILE A 378 -22.70 6.87 -16.24
C ILE A 378 -21.51 7.00 -15.28
N LEU A 379 -20.83 5.89 -14.95
CA LEU A 379 -19.69 5.89 -14.05
C LEU A 379 -18.53 5.05 -14.63
N SER A 380 -17.31 5.57 -14.51
CA SER A 380 -16.09 4.84 -14.90
C SER A 380 -15.59 4.05 -13.69
N ASP A 381 -15.49 2.72 -13.82
CA ASP A 381 -14.84 1.84 -12.84
C ASP A 381 -13.31 1.82 -12.97
N VAL A 382 -12.76 2.68 -13.83
CA VAL A 382 -11.36 2.58 -14.26
C VAL A 382 -10.46 3.56 -13.52
N VAL A 383 -9.44 3.03 -12.85
CA VAL A 383 -8.33 3.79 -12.27
C VAL A 383 -7.27 4.02 -13.34
N ASP A 384 -6.96 5.28 -13.60
CA ASP A 384 -5.97 5.74 -14.57
C ASP A 384 -4.90 6.64 -13.94
N ASP A 385 -3.96 7.11 -14.76
CA ASP A 385 -2.88 7.99 -14.35
C ASP A 385 -3.36 9.36 -13.83
N GLU A 386 -4.48 9.88 -14.35
CA GLU A 386 -5.10 11.09 -13.82
C GLU A 386 -5.65 10.90 -12.41
N SER A 387 -6.22 9.72 -12.13
CA SER A 387 -6.72 9.35 -10.80
C SER A 387 -5.61 9.37 -9.76
N ILE A 388 -4.43 8.83 -10.11
CA ILE A 388 -3.24 8.89 -9.27
C ILE A 388 -2.75 10.34 -9.08
N ALA A 389 -2.65 11.11 -10.16
CA ALA A 389 -2.19 12.50 -10.10
C ALA A 389 -3.08 13.38 -9.20
N LYS A 390 -4.41 13.15 -9.21
CA LYS A 390 -5.36 13.85 -8.32
C LYS A 390 -5.06 13.61 -6.84
N ILE A 391 -4.69 12.39 -6.46
CA ILE A 391 -4.39 12.03 -5.07
C ILE A 391 -3.07 12.64 -4.63
N ILE A 392 -2.03 12.51 -5.46
CA ILE A 392 -0.73 13.14 -5.19
C ILE A 392 -0.87 14.65 -5.04
N SER A 393 -1.68 15.28 -5.91
CA SER A 393 -1.99 16.71 -5.83
C SER A 393 -2.61 17.09 -4.48
N LYS A 394 -3.52 16.26 -3.97
CA LYS A 394 -4.17 16.46 -2.66
C LYS A 394 -3.20 16.26 -1.49
N TRP A 395 -2.31 15.27 -1.57
CA TRP A 395 -1.33 14.98 -0.52
C TRP A 395 -0.22 16.02 -0.44
N THR A 396 0.28 16.46 -1.60
CA THR A 396 1.44 17.36 -1.70
C THR A 396 1.06 18.83 -1.89
N ASN A 397 -0.23 19.12 -2.14
CA ASN A 397 -0.74 20.44 -2.50
C ASN A 397 -0.13 21.01 -3.82
N ILE A 398 0.46 20.15 -4.65
CA ILE A 398 1.02 20.50 -5.97
C ILE A 398 -0.10 20.45 -7.01
N PRO A 399 -0.32 21.49 -7.84
CA PRO A 399 -1.34 21.47 -8.89
C PRO A 399 -1.20 20.30 -9.88
N ILE A 400 -2.30 19.62 -10.22
CA ILE A 400 -2.34 18.48 -11.17
C ILE A 400 -1.68 18.83 -12.52
N SER A 401 -1.90 20.06 -13.02
CA SER A 401 -1.30 20.54 -14.27
C SER A 401 0.23 20.46 -14.28
N LYS A 402 0.86 20.54 -13.10
CA LYS A 402 2.31 20.38 -12.95
C LYS A 402 2.76 18.92 -12.86
N LEU A 403 1.91 18.03 -12.38
CA LEU A 403 2.20 16.59 -12.24
C LEU A 403 2.10 15.85 -13.58
N VAL A 404 1.15 16.26 -14.43
CA VAL A 404 0.88 15.63 -15.75
C VAL A 404 1.81 16.17 -16.85
N GLY A 405 2.39 17.36 -16.67
CA GLY A 405 3.32 17.94 -17.64
C GLY A 405 4.55 17.06 -17.87
N THR A 406 4.94 16.86 -19.13
CA THR A 406 6.10 16.01 -19.42
C THR A 406 7.37 16.66 -18.82
N GLU A 407 8.14 15.87 -18.08
CA GLU A 407 9.45 16.31 -17.53
C GLU A 407 10.34 16.89 -18.63
N ARG A 408 10.24 16.33 -19.84
CA ARG A 408 10.92 16.81 -21.03
C ARG A 408 10.58 18.26 -21.37
N GLU A 409 9.30 18.63 -21.40
CA GLU A 409 8.89 20.02 -21.69
C GLU A 409 9.34 20.98 -20.59
N LYS A 410 9.22 20.59 -19.31
CA LYS A 410 9.74 21.40 -18.20
C LYS A 410 11.23 21.66 -18.33
N LEU A 411 12.01 20.64 -18.66
CA LEU A 411 13.46 20.77 -18.83
C LEU A 411 13.85 21.61 -20.06
N LEU A 412 13.12 21.47 -21.17
CA LEU A 412 13.35 22.28 -22.39
C LEU A 412 13.12 23.77 -22.14
N HIS A 413 12.15 24.12 -21.30
CA HIS A 413 11.81 25.51 -20.96
C HIS A 413 12.38 25.98 -19.62
N LEU A 414 13.30 25.22 -19.01
CA LEU A 414 13.83 25.49 -17.67
C LEU A 414 14.45 26.89 -17.57
N GLU A 415 15.30 27.26 -18.52
CA GLU A 415 15.96 28.57 -18.52
C GLU A 415 14.93 29.73 -18.63
N GLU A 416 13.93 29.58 -19.50
CA GLU A 416 12.87 30.56 -19.70
C GLU A 416 11.99 30.71 -18.46
N ASN A 417 11.67 29.59 -17.79
CA ASN A 417 10.89 29.61 -16.57
C ASN A 417 11.66 30.25 -15.41
N LEU A 418 12.96 29.94 -15.27
CA LEU A 418 13.81 30.59 -14.26
C LEU A 418 13.88 32.10 -14.48
N LYS A 419 13.93 32.57 -15.73
CA LYS A 419 13.91 34.01 -16.09
C LYS A 419 12.61 34.73 -15.73
N LYS A 420 11.49 34.00 -15.51
CA LYS A 420 10.24 34.61 -15.06
C LYS A 420 10.40 35.17 -13.63
N ARG A 421 11.10 34.45 -12.76
CA ARG A 421 11.36 34.84 -11.35
C ARG A 421 12.68 35.56 -11.14
N VAL A 422 13.76 35.08 -11.73
CA VAL A 422 15.10 35.65 -11.55
C VAL A 422 15.41 36.62 -12.68
N LYS A 423 15.67 37.89 -12.34
CA LYS A 423 16.01 38.94 -13.31
C LYS A 423 17.51 39.24 -13.31
N GLY A 424 18.10 39.39 -14.50
CA GLY A 424 19.47 39.88 -14.69
C GLY A 424 20.61 38.86 -14.46
N GLN A 425 20.29 37.58 -14.23
CA GLN A 425 21.29 36.52 -13.99
C GLN A 425 21.41 35.55 -15.18
N ASP A 426 21.23 36.02 -16.42
CA ASP A 426 21.06 35.18 -17.61
C ASP A 426 22.18 34.13 -17.79
N LYS A 427 23.44 34.53 -17.60
CA LYS A 427 24.58 33.61 -17.71
C LYS A 427 24.55 32.51 -16.65
N ALA A 428 24.16 32.83 -15.42
CA ALA A 428 24.05 31.85 -14.35
C ALA A 428 22.88 30.89 -14.60
N LEU A 429 21.72 31.41 -15.02
CA LEU A 429 20.55 30.61 -15.35
C LEU A 429 20.81 29.65 -16.52
N HIS A 430 21.51 30.11 -17.55
CA HIS A 430 21.90 29.28 -18.69
C HIS A 430 22.82 28.12 -18.27
N LEU A 431 23.89 28.41 -17.51
CA LEU A 431 24.83 27.38 -17.04
C LEU A 431 24.18 26.35 -16.11
N VAL A 432 23.29 26.81 -15.22
CA VAL A 432 22.52 25.92 -14.34
C VAL A 432 21.61 25.03 -15.19
N SER A 433 20.85 25.61 -16.13
CA SER A 433 19.91 24.88 -16.97
C SER A 433 20.61 23.82 -17.82
N GLU A 434 21.73 24.16 -18.49
CA GLU A 434 22.53 23.19 -19.25
C GLU A 434 23.07 22.03 -18.41
N ALA A 435 23.53 22.31 -17.20
CA ALA A 435 24.05 21.26 -16.31
C ALA A 435 22.94 20.28 -15.91
N ILE A 436 21.75 20.79 -15.57
CA ILE A 436 20.59 19.97 -15.21
C ILE A 436 20.09 19.15 -16.41
N ILE A 437 19.98 19.76 -17.60
CA ILE A 437 19.56 19.06 -18.82
C ILE A 437 20.52 17.91 -19.14
N ARG A 438 21.85 18.14 -19.07
CA ARG A 438 22.85 17.07 -19.27
C ARG A 438 22.70 15.93 -18.25
N ALA A 439 22.48 16.27 -16.99
CA ALA A 439 22.28 15.29 -15.92
C ALA A 439 21.02 14.44 -16.13
N ARG A 440 19.92 15.06 -16.56
CA ARG A 440 18.64 14.39 -16.84
C ARG A 440 18.65 13.61 -18.15
N ALA A 441 19.48 14.00 -19.12
CA ALA A 441 19.72 13.24 -20.35
C ALA A 441 20.58 11.97 -20.13
N GLY A 442 20.97 11.65 -18.90
CA GLY A 442 21.81 10.49 -18.59
C GLY A 442 23.29 10.70 -18.95
N ILE A 443 23.69 11.91 -19.33
CA ILE A 443 25.07 12.28 -19.66
C ILE A 443 25.78 12.76 -18.39
N LYS A 444 25.67 11.98 -17.31
CA LYS A 444 26.39 12.19 -16.06
C LYS A 444 26.78 10.87 -15.41
N ASP A 445 27.74 10.93 -14.51
CA ASP A 445 28.05 9.83 -13.59
C ASP A 445 26.82 9.57 -12.68
N PRO A 446 26.26 8.35 -12.65
CA PRO A 446 25.13 8.00 -11.79
C PRO A 446 25.39 8.21 -10.30
N ASN A 447 26.66 8.13 -9.86
CA ASN A 447 27.05 8.29 -8.45
C ASN A 447 27.21 9.77 -8.04
N ARG A 448 26.92 10.72 -8.93
CA ARG A 448 27.03 12.16 -8.66
C ARG A 448 25.65 12.83 -8.59
N PRO A 449 25.49 13.91 -7.79
CA PRO A 449 24.24 14.65 -7.73
C PRO A 449 23.83 15.20 -9.10
N ILE A 450 22.55 15.56 -9.26
CA ILE A 450 22.00 16.12 -10.52
C ILE A 450 22.77 17.38 -10.96
N GLY A 451 23.16 18.21 -10.00
CA GLY A 451 24.07 19.33 -10.24
C GLY A 451 24.75 19.72 -8.94
N SER A 452 25.98 20.23 -9.04
CA SER A 452 26.69 20.85 -7.92
C SER A 452 27.16 22.22 -8.38
N PHE A 453 26.66 23.27 -7.73
CA PHE A 453 26.86 24.64 -8.14
C PHE A 453 27.47 25.44 -7.00
N ILE A 454 28.41 26.34 -7.33
CA ILE A 454 28.95 27.33 -6.39
C ILE A 454 28.56 28.71 -6.91
N PHE A 455 27.61 29.38 -6.25
CA PHE A 455 27.15 30.71 -6.65
C PHE A 455 28.02 31.82 -6.03
N LEU A 456 28.91 32.37 -6.84
CA LEU A 456 29.82 33.47 -6.47
C LEU A 456 29.25 34.83 -6.93
N GLY A 457 29.41 35.86 -6.10
CA GLY A 457 28.86 37.20 -6.34
C GLY A 457 28.53 37.99 -5.06
N PRO A 458 28.06 39.23 -5.16
CA PRO A 458 27.66 40.04 -4.01
C PRO A 458 26.41 39.48 -3.29
N THR A 459 26.13 39.95 -2.08
CA THR A 459 24.85 39.69 -1.41
C THR A 459 23.71 40.46 -2.10
N GLY A 460 22.48 39.94 -2.03
CA GLY A 460 21.31 40.61 -2.61
C GLY A 460 21.13 40.50 -4.13
N VAL A 461 22.08 39.91 -4.86
CA VAL A 461 22.00 39.78 -6.35
C VAL A 461 21.10 38.64 -6.85
N GLY A 462 20.39 37.96 -5.96
CA GLY A 462 19.46 36.88 -6.32
C GLY A 462 20.04 35.46 -6.34
N LYS A 463 21.21 35.20 -5.74
CA LYS A 463 21.78 33.83 -5.65
C LYS A 463 20.82 32.83 -5.01
N THR A 464 20.24 33.21 -3.87
CA THR A 464 19.24 32.39 -3.17
C THR A 464 17.98 32.23 -4.01
N GLU A 465 17.62 33.25 -4.79
CA GLU A 465 16.44 33.22 -5.66
C GLU A 465 16.62 32.27 -6.84
N VAL A 466 17.84 32.15 -7.38
CA VAL A 466 18.19 31.12 -8.37
C VAL A 466 18.02 29.72 -7.77
N ALA A 467 18.51 29.49 -6.54
CA ALA A 467 18.36 28.19 -5.88
C ALA A 467 16.89 27.84 -5.62
N LYS A 468 16.09 28.79 -5.08
CA LYS A 468 14.66 28.59 -4.85
C LYS A 468 13.86 28.38 -6.12
N SER A 469 14.15 29.16 -7.17
CA SER A 469 13.49 29.01 -8.46
C SER A 469 13.84 27.68 -9.12
N LEU A 470 15.08 27.21 -8.94
CA LEU A 470 15.52 25.90 -9.41
C LEU A 470 14.82 24.77 -8.65
N ALA A 471 14.71 24.88 -7.32
CA ALA A 471 13.96 23.92 -6.51
C ALA A 471 12.49 23.85 -6.97
N TYR A 472 11.86 25.02 -7.15
CA TYR A 472 10.49 25.12 -7.65
C TYR A 472 10.28 24.51 -9.04
N GLU A 473 11.21 24.71 -9.99
CA GLU A 473 11.04 24.17 -11.34
C GLU A 473 11.34 22.66 -11.42
N LEU A 474 12.25 22.14 -10.60
CA LEU A 474 12.64 20.73 -10.63
C LEU A 474 11.82 19.83 -9.72
N PHE A 475 11.34 20.36 -8.60
CA PHE A 475 10.65 19.60 -7.55
C PHE A 475 9.25 20.14 -7.26
N ASP A 476 8.81 21.17 -7.98
CA ASP A 476 7.49 21.81 -7.82
C ASP A 476 7.24 22.44 -6.42
N ASP A 477 8.27 22.52 -5.55
CA ASP A 477 8.29 23.18 -4.23
C ASP A 477 9.62 23.96 -4.03
N GLU A 478 9.55 25.14 -3.42
CA GLU A 478 10.73 25.95 -3.05
C GLU A 478 11.41 25.49 -1.76
N ARG A 479 10.72 24.66 -0.95
CA ARG A 479 11.22 24.14 0.33
C ARG A 479 12.08 22.89 0.16
N HIS A 480 12.08 22.30 -1.04
CA HIS A 480 12.85 21.11 -1.40
C HIS A 480 14.33 21.39 -1.65
#